data_AF-A0A4P9TEC6-F1
#
_entry.id   AF-A0A4P9TEC6-F1
#
_cell.length_a   1.000
_cell.length_b   1.000
_cell.length_c   1.000
_cell.angle_alpha   90.00
_cell.angle_beta   90.00
_cell.angle_gamma   90.00
#
_symmetry.space_group_name_H-M   'P 1'
#
loop_
_entity.id
_entity.type
_entity.pdbx_description
1 polymer ?
#
loop_
_entity_poly.entity_id
_entity_poly.type
_entity_poly.pdbx_seq_one_letter_code
_entity_poly.pdbx_strand_id
1 'polypeptide(L)' 'MKYCLDCDWSASAVDDPSQQSRSRAAIHHHVETGHAIDSSDGPVRPTVPAVSGALLVRDLVPSSD' A
#
# COMPACT_ATOMS: atom_id res chain seq x y z
N MET A 1 1.83 -7.93 -7.01
CA MET A 1 1.49 -9.27 -6.46
C MET A 1 0.05 -9.23 -5.96
N LYS A 2 -0.60 -10.37 -5.72
CA LYS A 2 -1.90 -10.45 -5.02
C LYS A 2 -1.80 -11.50 -3.92
N TYR A 3 -2.25 -11.19 -2.71
CA TYR A 3 -2.29 -12.15 -1.61
C TYR A 3 -3.49 -11.93 -0.71
N CYS A 4 -4.02 -13.02 -0.18
CA CYS A 4 -5.13 -13.00 0.77
C CYS A 4 -4.60 -12.68 2.17
N LEU A 5 -5.35 -11.88 2.93
CA LEU A 5 -5.01 -11.52 4.32
C LEU A 5 -5.55 -12.52 5.34
N ASP A 6 -6.46 -13.40 4.91
CA ASP A 6 -7.22 -14.30 5.77
C ASP A 6 -6.86 -15.78 5.57
N CYS A 7 -6.17 -16.13 4.47
CA CYS A 7 -5.70 -17.49 4.18
C CYS A 7 -4.44 -17.49 3.28
N ASP A 8 -3.89 -18.67 3.00
CA ASP A 8 -2.63 -18.85 2.25
C ASP A 8 -2.73 -18.66 0.72
N TRP A 9 -3.84 -18.10 0.23
CA TRP A 9 -4.01 -17.87 -1.21
C TRP A 9 -3.14 -16.72 -1.71
N SER A 10 -2.45 -16.91 -2.85
CA SER A 10 -1.67 -15.88 -3.52
C SER A 10 -1.61 -16.07 -5.04
N ALA A 11 -1.38 -14.96 -5.75
CA ALA A 11 -1.15 -14.96 -7.20
C ALA A 11 0.00 -14.00 -7.55
N SER A 12 1.09 -14.55 -8.09
CA SER A 12 2.31 -13.82 -8.39
C SER A 12 2.58 -13.74 -9.91
N ALA A 13 3.38 -12.76 -10.32
CA ALA A 13 3.79 -12.62 -11.72
C ALA A 13 4.70 -13.79 -12.20
N VAL A 14 5.22 -14.59 -11.26
CA VAL A 14 6.00 -15.80 -11.56
C VAL A 14 5.07 -16.92 -12.03
N ASP A 15 3.89 -17.04 -11.42
CA ASP A 15 2.91 -18.07 -11.75
C ASP A 15 2.07 -17.70 -12.97
N ASP A 16 1.69 -16.43 -13.08
CA ASP A 16 0.96 -15.89 -14.23
C ASP A 16 1.46 -14.48 -14.58
N PRO A 17 2.11 -14.28 -15.75
CA PRO A 17 2.65 -12.98 -16.12
C PRO A 17 1.55 -11.93 -16.36
N SER A 18 0.34 -12.34 -16.72
CA SER A 18 -0.78 -11.46 -17.00
C SER A 18 -1.33 -10.84 -15.71
N GLN A 19 -1.20 -9.53 -15.60
CA GLN A 19 -1.79 -8.75 -14.51
C GLN A 19 -3.33 -8.84 -14.52
N GLN A 20 -3.93 -8.96 -15.71
CA GLN A 20 -5.38 -9.10 -15.86
C GLN A 20 -5.86 -10.45 -15.30
N SER A 21 -5.15 -11.53 -15.63
CA SER A 21 -5.47 -12.88 -15.12
C SER A 21 -5.38 -12.93 -13.60
N ARG A 22 -4.29 -12.40 -13.04
CA ARG A 22 -4.10 -12.31 -11.58
C ARG A 22 -5.17 -11.47 -10.89
N SER A 23 -5.55 -10.34 -11.50
CA SER A 23 -6.63 -9.49 -10.97
C SER A 23 -7.99 -10.21 -11.00
N ARG A 24 -8.29 -10.97 -12.07
CA ARG A 24 -9.51 -11.77 -12.15
C ARG A 24 -9.56 -12.87 -11.10
N ALA A 25 -8.43 -13.56 -10.87
CA ALA A 25 -8.33 -14.59 -9.84
C ALA A 25 -8.53 -14.01 -8.42
N ALA A 26 -7.96 -12.83 -8.14
CA ALA A 26 -8.15 -12.12 -6.88
C ALA A 26 -9.63 -11.75 -6.62
N ILE A 27 -10.32 -11.23 -7.64
CA ILE A 27 -11.74 -10.89 -7.53
C ILE A 27 -12.57 -12.15 -7.26
N HIS A 28 -12.29 -13.24 -7.98
CA HIS A 28 -12.98 -14.51 -7.77
C HIS A 28 -12.83 -15.01 -6.34
N HIS A 29 -11.60 -15.05 -5.83
CA HIS A 29 -11.32 -15.46 -4.46
C HIS A 29 -12.07 -14.60 -3.44
N HIS A 30 -12.01 -13.27 -3.59
CA HIS A 30 -12.73 -12.34 -2.73
C HIS A 30 -14.24 -12.60 -2.73
N VAL A 31 -14.84 -12.79 -3.92
CA VAL A 31 -16.28 -13.03 -4.06
C VAL A 31 -16.71 -14.37 -3.45
N GLU A 32 -15.91 -15.42 -3.61
CA GLU A 32 -16.24 -16.75 -3.10
C GLU A 32 -16.08 -16.89 -1.58
N THR A 33 -15.08 -16.21 -1.02
CA THR A 33 -14.68 -16.40 0.40
C THR A 33 -15.05 -15.24 1.30
N GLY A 34 -15.27 -14.05 0.72
CA GLY A 34 -15.39 -12.79 1.46
C GLY A 34 -14.07 -12.26 2.02
N HIS A 35 -12.92 -12.89 1.72
CA HIS A 35 -11.62 -12.51 2.27
C HIS A 35 -11.07 -11.24 1.63
N ALA A 36 -10.25 -10.50 2.40
CA ALA A 36 -9.58 -9.30 1.92
C ALA A 36 -8.32 -9.65 1.12
N ILE A 37 -8.16 -9.03 -0.05
CA ILE A 37 -6.97 -9.20 -0.91
C ILE A 37 -6.14 -7.93 -0.89
N ASP A 38 -4.86 -8.04 -0.54
CA ASP A 38 -3.90 -6.98 -0.84
C ASP A 38 -3.46 -7.07 -2.30
N SER A 39 -3.52 -5.91 -2.94
CA SER A 39 -3.24 -5.69 -4.35
C SER A 39 -2.05 -4.78 -4.62
N SER A 40 -1.35 -4.39 -3.56
CA SER A 40 -0.23 -3.45 -3.62
C SER A 40 0.93 -4.03 -4.41
N ASP A 41 1.42 -3.26 -5.39
CA ASP A 41 2.60 -3.62 -6.18
C ASP A 41 3.81 -2.85 -5.59
N GLY A 42 4.44 -3.45 -4.57
CA GLY A 42 5.67 -2.93 -3.96
C GLY A 42 5.47 -2.06 -2.71
N PRO A 43 6.58 -1.62 -2.09
CA PRO A 43 6.53 -0.77 -0.91
C PRO A 43 5.88 0.57 -1.27
N VAL A 44 4.75 0.85 -0.64
CA VAL A 44 4.07 2.16 -0.75
C VAL A 44 5.08 3.24 -0.35
N ARG A 45 5.35 4.19 -1.25
CA ARG A 45 6.15 5.36 -0.91
C ARG A 45 5.42 6.08 0.23
N PRO A 46 6.05 6.32 1.39
CA PRO A 46 5.38 7.04 2.47
C PRO A 46 4.92 8.40 1.96
N THR A 47 3.60 8.59 1.85
CA THR A 47 3.03 9.88 1.51
C THR A 47 3.18 10.75 2.74
N VAL A 48 4.17 11.64 2.72
CA VAL A 48 4.29 12.67 3.76
C VAL A 48 3.01 13.52 3.69
N PRO A 49 2.23 13.67 4.77
CA PRO A 49 1.06 14.53 4.77
C PRO A 49 1.49 15.94 4.34
N ALA A 50 0.76 16.57 3.42
CA ALA A 50 1.09 17.91 2.89
C ALA A 50 1.02 19.03 3.96
N VAL A 51 0.76 18.70 5.23
CA VAL A 51 0.75 19.66 6.33
C VAL A 51 2.17 19.79 6.92
N SER A 52 3.03 20.49 6.19
CA SER A 52 4.30 21.00 6.72
C SER A 52 4.65 22.29 5.99
N GLY A 53 3.75 23.28 6.08
CA GLY A 53 3.93 24.60 5.47
C GLY A 53 4.25 25.72 6.45
N ALA A 54 4.14 25.51 7.77
CA ALA A 54 4.35 26.58 8.73
C ALA A 54 4.71 26.07 10.14
N LEU A 55 5.80 25.31 10.28
CA LEU A 55 6.58 25.44 11.51
C LEU A 55 7.55 26.59 11.26
N LEU A 56 7.09 27.81 11.58
CA LEU A 56 7.89 29.01 11.43
C LEU A 56 9.12 28.87 12.34
N VAL A 57 10.29 28.90 11.72
CA VAL A 57 11.61 29.04 12.35
C VAL A 57 11.72 30.44 12.99
N ARG A 58 10.81 30.77 13.91
CA ARG A 58 10.79 32.07 14.62
C ARG A 58 10.98 31.93 16.12
N ASP A 59 10.93 30.71 16.65
CA ASP A 59 11.19 30.44 18.07
C ASP A 59 12.61 29.91 18.37
N LEU A 60 13.51 29.88 17.37
CA LEU A 60 14.89 29.41 17.54
C LEU A 60 15.95 30.52 17.61
N VAL A 61 15.56 31.78 17.84
CA VAL A 61 16.55 32.83 18.15
C VAL A 61 16.88 32.75 19.65
N PRO A 62 18.10 32.38 20.06
CA PRO A 62 18.51 32.52 21.45
C PRO A 62 18.64 34.02 21.73
N SER A 63 17.95 34.52 22.75
CA SER A 63 18.23 35.82 23.33
C SER A 63 19.71 35.86 23.73
N SER A 64 20.50 36.69 23.07
CA SER A 64 21.84 37.04 23.53
C SER A 64 21.69 38.20 24.51
N ASP A 65 22.22 38.01 25.72
CA ASP A 65 22.37 39.02 26.78
C ASP A 65 23.34 40.12 26.36
#